data_AF-A0A7L9BDS2-F1
#
_entry.id   AF-A0A7L9BDS2-F1
#
_cell.length_a   1.000
_cell.length_b   1.000
_cell.length_c   1.000
_cell.angle_alpha   90.00
_cell.angle_beta   90.00
_cell.angle_gamma   90.00
#
_symmetry.space_group_name_H-M   'P 1'
#
loop_
_entity.id
_entity.type
_entity.pdbx_description
1 polymer ?
#
loop_
_entity_poly.entity_id
_entity_poly.type
_entity_poly.pdbx_seq_one_letter_code
_entity_poly.pdbx_strand_id
1 'polypeptide(L)'
;MPDFIYDKKVYYNPVEFAMDRIGGTWKMPILWRLREKTLRYSDLKKDLPHITHKMLSSVLRSLENEGFITRKVYPVVPPKVEYSITPRGLKAIPIIEVIRKYGVDLMKEFGVKAKETEKK
;
A
#
# COMPACT_ATOMS: atom_id res chain seq x y z
N MET A 1 -18.43 20.74 -4.97
CA MET A 1 -17.86 20.66 -3.61
C MET A 1 -16.73 21.67 -3.55
N PRO A 2 -16.63 22.53 -2.52
CA PRO A 2 -15.55 23.51 -2.42
C PRO A 2 -14.22 22.84 -2.07
N ASP A 3 -13.12 23.53 -2.37
CA ASP A 3 -11.78 23.14 -1.96
C ASP A 3 -11.65 23.14 -0.43
N PHE A 4 -10.75 22.32 0.10
CA PHE A 4 -10.50 22.22 1.54
C PHE A 4 -9.01 22.03 1.85
N ILE A 5 -8.61 22.37 3.08
CA ILE A 5 -7.21 22.33 3.50
C ILE A 5 -7.01 21.25 4.55
N TYR A 6 -5.98 20.43 4.38
CA TYR A 6 -5.52 19.48 5.39
C TYR A 6 -4.00 19.42 5.39
N ASP A 7 -3.38 19.46 6.57
CA ASP A 7 -1.91 19.40 6.74
C ASP A 7 -1.14 20.37 5.82
N LYS A 8 -1.60 21.64 5.76
CA LYS A 8 -1.03 22.72 4.93
C LYS A 8 -1.09 22.48 3.42
N LYS A 9 -1.85 21.49 2.94
CA LYS A 9 -2.11 21.23 1.53
C LYS A 9 -3.57 21.53 1.19
N VAL A 10 -3.79 22.17 0.05
CA VAL A 10 -5.13 22.40 -0.54
C VAL A 10 -5.51 21.17 -1.35
N TYR A 11 -6.75 20.71 -1.20
CA TYR A 11 -7.34 19.63 -1.97
C TYR A 11 -8.58 20.14 -2.71
N TYR A 12 -8.66 19.83 -4.00
CA TYR A 12 -9.76 20.28 -4.86
C TYR A 12 -10.97 19.33 -4.82
N ASN A 13 -10.76 18.08 -4.39
CA ASN A 13 -11.82 17.09 -4.28
C ASN A 13 -11.45 15.95 -3.30
N PRO A 14 -12.44 15.17 -2.79
CA PRO A 14 -12.18 14.09 -1.85
C PRO A 14 -11.39 12.93 -2.45
N VAL A 15 -11.46 12.74 -3.78
CA VAL A 15 -10.72 11.67 -4.46
C VAL A 15 -9.23 11.95 -4.39
N GLU A 16 -8.81 13.20 -4.59
CA GLU A 16 -7.42 13.63 -4.40
C GLU A 16 -6.95 13.35 -2.97
N PHE A 17 -7.77 13.69 -1.96
CA PHE A 17 -7.46 13.40 -0.57
C PHE A 17 -7.33 11.90 -0.31
N ALA A 18 -8.24 11.08 -0.83
CA ALA A 18 -8.13 9.63 -0.73
C ALA A 18 -6.86 9.10 -1.41
N MET A 19 -6.53 9.58 -2.61
CA MET A 19 -5.34 9.19 -3.36
C MET A 19 -4.04 9.59 -2.64
N ASP A 20 -4.02 10.69 -1.91
CA ASP A 20 -2.89 11.09 -1.06
C ASP A 20 -2.66 10.10 0.11
N ARG A 21 -3.77 9.55 0.66
CA ARG A 21 -3.74 8.60 1.78
C ARG A 21 -3.38 7.18 1.36
N ILE A 22 -3.99 6.65 0.31
CA ILE A 22 -3.83 5.24 -0.08
C ILE A 22 -3.07 5.04 -1.40
N GLY A 23 -2.94 6.09 -2.22
CA GLY A 23 -2.29 6.01 -3.52
C GLY A 23 -0.76 6.08 -3.46
N GLY A 24 -0.17 6.52 -4.58
CA GLY A 24 1.27 6.41 -4.81
C GLY A 24 1.71 4.98 -5.15
N THR A 25 3.01 4.82 -5.40
CA THR A 25 3.57 3.58 -5.97
C THR A 25 3.47 2.37 -5.03
N TRP A 26 3.56 2.58 -3.71
CA TRP A 26 3.82 1.49 -2.77
C TRP A 26 2.74 1.25 -1.71
N LYS A 27 1.89 2.24 -1.40
CA LYS A 27 0.86 2.10 -0.36
C LYS A 27 -0.19 1.04 -0.74
N MET A 28 -0.82 1.17 -1.92
CA MET A 28 -1.81 0.18 -2.39
C MET A 28 -1.22 -1.22 -2.51
N PRO A 29 -0.02 -1.43 -3.11
CA PRO A 29 0.59 -2.75 -3.11
C PRO A 29 0.76 -3.34 -1.71
N ILE A 30 1.27 -2.59 -0.74
CA ILE A 30 1.48 -3.08 0.63
C ILE A 30 0.15 -3.45 1.29
N LEU A 31 -0.85 -2.56 1.24
CA LEU A 31 -2.18 -2.82 1.80
C LEU A 31 -2.81 -4.07 1.17
N TRP A 32 -2.65 -4.24 -0.14
CA TRP A 32 -3.14 -5.43 -0.84
C TRP A 32 -2.52 -6.72 -0.30
N ARG A 33 -1.23 -6.77 0.03
CA ARG A 33 -0.59 -7.99 0.59
C ARG A 33 -1.01 -8.26 2.03
N LEU A 34 -1.24 -7.19 2.81
CA LEU A 34 -1.64 -7.29 4.22
C LEU A 34 -3.13 -7.61 4.43
N ARG A 35 -3.95 -7.59 3.37
CA ARG A 35 -5.41 -7.77 3.46
C ARG A 35 -5.82 -9.14 4.03
N GLU A 36 -5.04 -10.18 3.79
CA GLU A 36 -5.36 -11.57 4.13
C GLU A 36 -4.51 -12.13 5.27
N LYS A 37 -3.33 -11.55 5.52
CA LYS A 37 -2.37 -12.08 6.49
C LYS A 37 -1.45 -11.01 7.04
N THR A 38 -0.99 -11.26 8.26
CA THR A 38 0.12 -10.56 8.89
C THR A 38 1.43 -10.93 8.18
N LEU A 39 2.27 -9.94 7.88
CA LEU A 39 3.55 -10.16 7.18
C LEU A 39 4.72 -9.54 7.94
N ARG A 40 5.90 -10.15 7.83
CA ARG A 40 7.14 -9.55 8.30
C ARG A 40 7.65 -8.53 7.29
N TYR A 41 8.58 -7.67 7.74
CA TYR A 41 9.29 -6.76 6.83
C TYR A 41 9.98 -7.50 5.67
N SER A 42 10.63 -8.63 5.96
CA SER A 42 11.30 -9.47 4.96
C SER A 42 10.33 -10.01 3.91
N ASP A 43 9.13 -10.40 4.32
CA ASP A 43 8.12 -10.96 3.43
C ASP A 43 7.60 -9.88 2.49
N LEU A 44 7.28 -8.69 3.02
CA LEU A 44 6.90 -7.53 2.21
C LEU A 44 8.01 -7.12 1.22
N LYS A 45 9.27 -7.15 1.67
CA LYS A 45 10.42 -6.83 0.81
C LYS A 45 10.63 -7.89 -0.29
N LYS A 46 10.35 -9.15 0.01
CA LYS A 46 10.40 -10.26 -0.96
C LYS A 46 9.27 -10.15 -1.99
N ASP A 47 8.06 -9.81 -1.57
CA ASP A 47 6.88 -9.65 -2.44
C ASP A 47 6.95 -8.37 -3.31
N LEU A 48 7.78 -7.40 -2.92
CA LEU A 48 8.01 -6.14 -3.62
C LEU A 48 9.51 -5.95 -3.90
N PRO A 49 10.14 -6.76 -4.77
CA PRO A 49 11.60 -6.78 -4.91
C PRO A 49 12.20 -5.42 -5.31
N HIS A 50 11.46 -4.61 -6.08
CA HIS A 50 11.92 -3.32 -6.58
C HIS A 50 11.82 -2.15 -5.58
N ILE A 51 11.14 -2.31 -4.43
CA ILE A 51 11.09 -1.24 -3.42
C ILE A 51 12.43 -1.14 -2.68
N THR A 52 13.02 0.03 -2.52
CA THR A 52 14.23 0.15 -1.69
C THR A 52 13.90 -0.02 -0.20
N HIS A 53 14.89 -0.41 0.61
CA HIS A 53 14.70 -0.51 2.07
C HIS A 53 14.22 0.81 2.69
N LYS A 54 14.81 1.93 2.26
CA LYS A 54 14.43 3.29 2.71
C LYS A 54 12.97 3.59 2.38
N MET A 55 12.53 3.28 1.16
CA MET A 55 11.15 3.51 0.72
C MET A 55 10.17 2.61 1.46
N LEU A 56 10.47 1.32 1.62
CA LEU A 56 9.59 0.39 2.34
C LEU A 56 9.38 0.84 3.79
N SER A 57 10.47 1.18 4.49
CA SER A 57 10.39 1.67 5.87
C SER A 57 9.61 2.99 5.96
N SER A 58 9.81 3.91 5.03
CA SER A 58 9.08 5.18 4.99
C SER A 58 7.57 4.97 4.76
N VAL A 59 7.21 4.12 3.81
CA VAL A 59 5.80 3.85 3.46
C VAL A 59 5.09 3.09 4.59
N LEU A 60 5.75 2.11 5.22
CA LEU A 60 5.20 1.41 6.38
C LEU A 60 4.96 2.37 7.55
N ARG A 61 5.91 3.26 7.84
CA ARG A 61 5.74 4.29 8.88
C ARG A 61 4.61 5.26 8.55
N SER A 62 4.47 5.68 7.30
CA SER A 62 3.33 6.52 6.86
C SER A 62 2.00 5.81 7.07
N LEU A 63 1.87 4.57 6.60
CA LEU A 63 0.65 3.78 6.75
C LEU A 63 0.32 3.49 8.22
N GLU A 64 1.33 3.29 9.06
CA GLU A 64 1.17 3.11 10.51
C GLU A 64 0.69 4.40 11.18
N ASN A 65 1.34 5.53 10.90
CA ASN A 65 0.97 6.85 11.44
C ASN A 65 -0.45 7.27 11.02
N GLU A 66 -0.85 6.94 9.80
CA GLU A 66 -2.19 7.22 9.26
C GLU A 66 -3.24 6.17 9.71
N GLY A 67 -2.81 5.15 10.46
CA GLY A 67 -3.68 4.13 11.07
C GLY A 67 -4.22 3.09 10.09
N PHE A 68 -3.60 2.89 8.93
CA PHE A 68 -3.96 1.84 7.97
C PHE A 68 -3.38 0.47 8.34
N ILE A 69 -2.23 0.44 9.02
CA ILE A 69 -1.57 -0.79 9.48
C ILE A 69 -1.13 -0.65 10.93
N THR A 70 -0.92 -1.78 11.61
CA THR A 70 -0.30 -1.85 12.94
C THR A 70 1.02 -2.60 12.86
N ARG A 71 2.03 -2.09 13.55
CA ARG A 71 3.34 -2.73 13.71
C ARG A 71 3.43 -3.40 15.08
N LYS A 72 3.80 -4.67 15.12
CA LYS A 72 4.05 -5.41 16.36
C LYS A 72 5.48 -5.92 16.40
N VAL A 73 6.19 -5.55 17.47
CA VAL A 73 7.57 -6.01 17.72
C VAL A 73 7.53 -7.17 18.70
N TYR A 74 8.20 -8.26 18.34
CA TYR A 74 8.35 -9.43 19.20
C TYR A 74 9.80 -9.48 19.69
N PRO A 75 10.02 -9.36 21.01
CA PRO A 75 11.35 -9.42 21.62
C PRO A 75 11.81 -10.88 21.76
N VAL A 76 11.94 -11.56 20.62
CA VAL A 76 12.51 -12.91 20.51
C VAL A 76 13.87 -12.82 19.84
N VAL A 77 14.70 -13.87 19.91
CA VAL A 77 15.96 -13.95 19.18
C VAL A 77 15.78 -14.85 17.95
N PRO A 78 15.99 -14.36 16.72
CA PRO A 78 16.22 -12.96 16.32
C PRO A 78 14.94 -12.09 16.42
N PRO A 79 15.07 -10.78 16.67
CA PRO A 79 13.91 -9.89 16.82
C PRO A 79 13.06 -9.87 15.57
N LYS A 80 11.74 -9.99 15.75
CA LYS A 80 10.78 -10.08 14.67
C LYS A 80 9.81 -8.91 14.71
N VAL A 81 9.57 -8.30 13.56
CA VAL A 81 8.56 -7.25 13.38
C VAL A 81 7.51 -7.73 12.41
N GLU A 82 6.26 -7.62 12.82
CA GLU A 82 5.09 -7.93 12.00
C GLU A 82 4.26 -6.69 11.71
N TYR A 83 3.64 -6.69 10.54
CA TYR A 83 2.67 -5.70 10.12
C TYR A 83 1.34 -6.39 9.82
N SER A 84 0.26 -5.82 10.31
CA SER A 84 -1.12 -6.27 10.06
C SER A 84 -1.98 -5.10 9.63
N ILE A 85 -3.00 -5.37 8.82
CA ILE A 85 -3.95 -4.33 8.38
C ILE A 85 -4.94 -3.99 9.50
N THR A 86 -5.32 -2.72 9.62
CA THR A 86 -6.34 -2.26 10.60
C THR A 86 -7.75 -2.29 9.99
N PRO A 87 -8.82 -2.10 10.78
CA PRO A 87 -10.16 -1.90 10.24
C PRO A 87 -10.27 -0.72 9.26
N ARG A 88 -9.48 0.36 9.47
CA ARG A 88 -9.37 1.48 8.53
C ARG A 88 -8.70 1.04 7.23
N GLY A 89 -7.61 0.27 7.32
CA GLY A 89 -6.94 -0.34 6.19
C GLY A 89 -7.85 -1.21 5.33
N LEU A 90 -8.66 -2.05 5.97
CA LEU A 90 -9.60 -2.93 5.30
C LEU A 90 -10.64 -2.16 4.45
N LYS A 91 -11.08 -0.98 4.91
CA LYS A 91 -12.00 -0.13 4.14
C LYS A 91 -11.40 0.37 2.81
N ALA A 92 -10.07 0.43 2.68
CA ALA A 92 -9.41 0.79 1.45
C ALA A 92 -9.34 -0.36 0.42
N ILE A 93 -9.47 -1.62 0.86
CA ILE A 93 -9.30 -2.79 -0.01
C ILE A 93 -10.31 -2.84 -1.17
N PRO A 94 -11.63 -2.59 -0.97
CA PRO A 94 -12.58 -2.56 -2.09
C PRO A 94 -12.23 -1.49 -3.13
N ILE A 95 -11.74 -0.33 -2.68
CA ILE A 95 -11.33 0.77 -3.57
C ILE A 95 -10.10 0.36 -4.39
N ILE A 96 -9.10 -0.24 -3.73
CA ILE A 96 -7.91 -0.77 -4.39
C ILE A 96 -8.29 -1.84 -5.41
N GLU A 97 -9.27 -2.69 -5.11
CA GLU A 97 -9.76 -3.70 -6.05
C GLU A 97 -10.38 -3.07 -7.30
N VAL A 98 -11.21 -2.03 -7.14
CA VAL A 98 -11.80 -1.27 -8.27
C VAL A 98 -10.71 -0.65 -9.13
N ILE A 99 -9.74 0.03 -8.52
CA ILE A 99 -8.61 0.65 -9.23
C ILE A 99 -7.78 -0.41 -9.95
N ARG A 100 -7.55 -1.57 -9.31
CA ARG A 100 -6.83 -2.68 -9.91
C ARG A 100 -7.56 -3.25 -11.13
N LYS A 101 -8.88 -3.43 -11.06
CA LYS A 101 -9.70 -3.89 -12.20
C LYS A 101 -9.60 -2.90 -13.36
N TYR A 102 -9.81 -1.62 -13.09
CA TYR A 102 -9.66 -0.57 -14.09
C TYR A 102 -8.26 -0.54 -14.71
N GLY A 103 -7.21 -0.69 -13.89
CA GLY A 103 -5.83 -0.77 -14.38
C GLY A 103 -5.57 -1.96 -15.30
N VAL A 104 -6.20 -3.12 -15.03
CA VAL A 104 -6.13 -4.29 -15.93
C VAL A 104 -6.82 -4.00 -17.26
N ASP A 105 -7.94 -3.29 -17.24
CA ASP A 105 -8.66 -2.95 -18.48
C ASP A 105 -7.88 -1.92 -19.32
N LEU A 106 -7.27 -0.91 -18.68
CA LEU A 106 -6.35 0.01 -19.36
C LEU A 106 -5.14 -0.73 -19.97
N MET A 107 -4.58 -1.72 -19.28
CA MET A 107 -3.49 -2.54 -19.84
C MET A 107 -3.92 -3.25 -21.13
N LYS A 108 -5.17 -3.73 -21.20
CA LYS A 108 -5.72 -4.35 -22.42
C LYS A 108 -5.90 -3.32 -23.54
N GLU A 109 -6.45 -2.15 -23.21
CA GLU A 109 -6.68 -1.05 -24.15
C GLU A 109 -5.37 -0.57 -24.79
N PHE A 110 -4.32 -0.39 -23.98
CA PHE A 110 -3.00 0.03 -24.45
C PHE A 110 -2.09 -1.11 -24.93
N GLY A 111 -2.59 -2.35 -24.99
CA GLY A 111 -1.81 -3.52 -25.45
C GLY A 111 -0.60 -3.87 -24.56
N VAL A 112 -0.62 -3.48 -23.28
CA VAL A 112 0.45 -3.73 -22.32
C VAL A 112 0.38 -5.17 -21.83
N LYS A 113 1.43 -5.95 -22.11
CA LYS A 113 1.58 -7.33 -21.61
C LYS A 113 2.34 -7.37 -20.29
N ALA A 114 1.92 -8.24 -19.38
CA ALA A 114 2.71 -8.52 -18.17
C ALA A 114 4.03 -9.18 -18.58
N LYS A 115 5.14 -8.79 -17.94
CA LYS A 115 6.40 -9.55 -18.06
C LYS A 115 6.22 -10.88 -17.35
N GLU A 116 6.34 -11.99 -18.07
CA GLU A 116 6.46 -13.32 -17.45
C GLU A 116 7.66 -13.27 -16.52
N THR A 117 7.44 -13.57 -15.24
CA THR A 117 8.52 -13.59 -14.27
C THR A 117 9.33 -14.86 -14.57
N GLU A 118 10.49 -14.70 -15.20
CA GLU A 118 11.48 -15.77 -15.30
C GLU A 118 11.79 -16.26 -13.88
N LYS A 119 11.19 -17.38 -13.49
CA LYS A 119 11.63 -18.15 -12.34
C LYS A 119 12.99 -18.75 -12.71
N LYS A 120 14.07 -18.08 -12.34
CA LYS A 120 15.39 -18.70 -12.17
C LYS A 120 15.60 -19.02 -10.71
#